data_AF-A0A3B8JAJ5-F1
#
_entry.id   AF-A0A3B8JAJ5-F1
#
_cell.length_a   1.000
_cell.length_b   1.000
_cell.length_c   1.000
_cell.angle_alpha   90.00
_cell.angle_beta   90.00
_cell.angle_gamma   90.00
#
_symmetry.space_group_name_H-M   'P 1'
#
loop_
_entity.id
_entity.type
_entity.pdbx_description
1 polymer ?
#
loop_
_entity_poly.entity_id
_entity_poly.type
_entity_poly.pdbx_seq_one_letter_code
_entity_poly.pdbx_strand_id
1 'polypeptide(L)'
;MIVKDVPVLDEKGEIFSILGITHDITVGKQAEGVLKESEARFRSVVESNMIGIGFWESDGYISDVNDALLKMLGYTREEFLSRNLRWKDLTPPEYYP
;
A
#
# COMPACT_ATOMS: atom_id res chain seq x y z
N MET A 1 -4.09 -20.62 10.78
CA MET A 1 -4.42 -20.96 12.18
C MET A 1 -3.23 -20.59 13.04
N ILE A 2 -3.45 -19.86 14.15
CA ILE A 2 -2.41 -19.64 15.18
C ILE A 2 -2.79 -20.51 16.37
N VAL A 3 -1.82 -21.24 16.90
CA VAL A 3 -1.98 -22.05 18.10
C VAL A 3 -1.03 -21.51 19.17
N LYS A 4 -1.56 -21.31 20.37
CA LYS A 4 -0.77 -21.02 21.57
C LYS A 4 -1.09 -22.06 22.62
N ASP A 5 -0.06 -22.71 23.12
CA ASP A 5 -0.18 -23.75 24.13
C ASP A 5 0.57 -23.31 25.39
N VAL A 6 -0.04 -23.54 26.55
CA VAL A 6 0.55 -23.28 27.87
C VAL A 6 0.51 -24.57 28.69
N PRO A 7 1.65 -25.05 29.21
CA PRO A 7 1.65 -26.20 30.10
C PRO A 7 1.04 -25.82 31.45
N VAL A 8 0.15 -26.68 31.96
CA VAL A 8 -0.39 -26.60 33.31
C VAL A 8 0.40 -27.57 34.17
N LEU A 9 1.03 -27.04 35.21
CA LEU A 9 1.84 -27.80 36.16
C LEU A 9 0.99 -28.25 37.35
N ASP A 10 1.30 -29.40 37.93
CA ASP A 10 0.75 -29.82 39.22
C ASP A 10 1.50 -29.18 40.41
N GLU A 11 1.09 -29.53 41.63
CA GLU A 11 1.71 -29.02 42.86
C GLU A 11 3.19 -29.42 43.03
N LYS A 12 3.67 -30.44 42.29
CA LYS A 12 5.06 -30.90 42.29
C LYS A 12 5.88 -30.24 41.17
N GLY A 13 5.26 -29.40 40.34
CA GLY A 13 5.89 -28.76 39.20
C GLY A 13 5.99 -29.66 37.97
N GLU A 14 5.33 -30.82 37.96
CA GLU A 14 5.28 -31.73 36.83
C GLU A 14 4.14 -31.35 35.87
N ILE A 15 4.32 -31.57 34.57
CA ILE A 15 3.29 -31.23 33.58
C ILE A 15 2.09 -32.14 33.77
N PHE A 16 0.94 -31.56 34.13
CA PHE A 16 -0.32 -32.24 34.34
C PHE A 16 -1.21 -32.21 33.09
N SER A 17 -1.24 -31.07 32.39
CA SER A 17 -2.01 -30.92 31.15
C SER A 17 -1.47 -29.80 30.27
N ILE A 18 -1.98 -29.71 29.04
CA ILE A 18 -1.69 -28.61 28.12
C ILE A 18 -3.00 -27.89 27.83
N LEU A 19 -3.02 -26.58 28.05
CA LEU A 19 -4.11 -25.71 27.63
C LEU A 19 -3.73 -25.09 26.28
N GLY A 20 -4.46 -25.48 25.22
CA GLY A 20 -4.29 -24.93 23.88
C GLY A 20 -5.40 -23.94 23.53
N ILE A 21 -5.03 -22.78 22.99
CA ILE A 21 -5.96 -21.84 22.37
C ILE A 21 -5.65 -21.80 20.88
N THR A 22 -6.66 -22.16 20.08
CA THR A 22 -6.59 -22.10 18.62
C THR A 22 -7.41 -20.93 18.11
N HIS A 23 -6.78 -20.06 17.33
CA HIS A 23 -7.47 -18.98 16.63
C HIS A 23 -7.40 -19.23 15.13
N ASP A 24 -8.57 -19.36 14.50
CA ASP A 24 -8.65 -19.40 13.05
C ASP A 24 -8.48 -17.97 12.50
N ILE A 25 -7.45 -17.81 11.67
CA ILE A 25 -7.10 -16.54 11.01
C ILE A 25 -7.14 -16.66 9.49
N THR A 26 -7.78 -17.71 8.97
CA THR A 26 -7.76 -18.04 7.54
C THR A 26 -8.29 -16.87 6.71
N VAL A 27 -9.41 -16.29 7.11
CA VAL A 27 -10.01 -15.13 6.43
C VAL A 27 -9.07 -13.92 6.43
N GLY A 28 -8.44 -13.61 7.58
CA GLY A 28 -7.51 -12.49 7.69
C GLY A 28 -6.28 -12.67 6.80
N LYS A 29 -5.73 -13.89 6.76
CA LYS A 29 -4.57 -14.21 5.91
C LYS A 29 -4.89 -14.17 4.42
N GLN A 30 -6.09 -14.58 4.02
CA GLN A 30 -6.53 -14.49 2.63
C GLN A 30 -6.70 -13.03 2.20
N ALA A 31 -7.35 -12.20 3.03
CA ALA A 31 -7.49 -10.77 2.75
C ALA A 31 -6.12 -10.06 2.65
N GLU A 32 -5.20 -10.36 3.57
CA GLU A 32 -3.81 -9.86 3.54
C GLU A 32 -3.09 -10.29 2.26
N GLY A 33 -3.24 -11.55 1.86
CA GLY A 33 -2.64 -12.09 0.64
C GLY A 33 -3.14 -11.39 -0.63
N VAL A 34 -4.45 -11.21 -0.75
CA VAL A 34 -5.07 -10.50 -1.89
C VAL A 34 -4.62 -9.05 -1.95
N LEU A 35 -4.56 -8.36 -0.80
CA LEU A 35 -4.08 -6.98 -0.73
C LEU A 35 -2.62 -6.89 -1.19
N LYS A 36 -1.75 -7.77 -0.68
CA LYS A 36 -0.34 -7.81 -1.02
C LYS A 36 -0.09 -8.11 -2.50
N GLU A 37 -0.88 -9.00 -3.09
CA GLU A 37 -0.80 -9.30 -4.52
C GLU A 37 -1.22 -8.08 -5.36
N SER A 38 -2.30 -7.42 -4.99
CA SER A 38 -2.76 -6.20 -5.65
C SER A 38 -1.72 -5.08 -5.58
N GLU A 39 -1.15 -4.84 -4.41
CA GLU A 39 -0.07 -3.85 -4.22
C GLU A 39 1.17 -4.17 -5.05
N ALA A 40 1.57 -5.44 -5.12
CA ALA A 40 2.72 -5.85 -5.93
C ALA A 40 2.48 -5.63 -7.43
N ARG A 41 1.28 -5.97 -7.92
CA ARG A 41 0.89 -5.73 -9.31
C ARG A 41 0.86 -4.24 -9.62
N PHE A 42 0.23 -3.44 -8.76
CA PHE A 42 0.17 -1.99 -8.91
C PHE A 42 1.57 -1.36 -8.93
N ARG A 43 2.43 -1.73 -7.98
CA ARG A 43 3.83 -1.29 -7.92
C ARG A 43 4.58 -1.63 -9.19
N SER A 44 4.43 -2.85 -9.70
CA SER A 44 5.07 -3.26 -10.96
C SER A 44 4.65 -2.39 -12.15
N VAL A 45 3.39 -1.96 -12.21
CA VAL A 45 2.92 -1.05 -13.26
C VAL A 45 3.51 0.34 -13.08
N VAL A 46 3.48 0.88 -11.86
CA VAL A 46 4.02 2.22 -11.55
C VAL A 46 5.52 2.31 -11.85
N GLU A 47 6.30 1.32 -11.41
CA GLU A 47 7.75 1.25 -11.56
C GLU A 47 8.21 0.86 -12.97
N SER A 48 7.32 0.27 -13.78
CA SER A 48 7.64 -0.06 -15.18
C SER A 48 8.02 1.16 -16.02
N ASN A 49 7.66 2.36 -15.55
CA ASN A 49 7.90 3.64 -16.21
C ASN A 49 7.40 3.71 -17.68
N MET A 50 6.43 2.86 -18.04
CA MET A 50 5.84 2.84 -19.38
C MET A 50 4.77 3.92 -19.58
N ILE A 51 4.11 4.34 -18.49
CA ILE A 51 3.04 5.35 -18.49
C ILE A 51 3.28 6.35 -17.37
N GLY A 52 2.98 7.63 -17.64
CA GLY A 52 2.92 8.66 -16.61
C GLY A 52 1.68 8.48 -15.74
N ILE A 53 1.86 8.47 -14.43
CA ILE A 53 0.79 8.31 -13.43
C ILE A 53 0.89 9.47 -12.46
N GLY A 54 -0.24 10.13 -12.20
CA GLY A 54 -0.39 11.15 -11.18
C GLY A 54 -1.65 10.89 -10.35
N PHE A 55 -1.57 11.24 -9.08
CA PHE A 55 -2.66 11.21 -8.11
C PHE A 55 -2.99 12.64 -7.74
N TRP A 56 -4.27 12.95 -7.64
CA TRP A 56 -4.73 14.27 -7.25
C TRP A 56 -5.94 14.21 -6.34
N GLU A 57 -6.05 15.23 -5.49
CA GLU A 57 -7.19 15.43 -4.60
C GLU A 57 -8.38 16.02 -5.36
N SER A 58 -9.54 16.07 -4.71
CA SER A 58 -10.78 16.58 -5.30
C SER A 58 -10.70 18.05 -5.73
N ASP A 59 -9.84 18.84 -5.10
CA ASP A 59 -9.56 20.23 -5.48
C ASP A 59 -8.55 20.35 -6.64
N GLY A 60 -7.98 19.22 -7.04
CA GLY A 60 -7.04 19.08 -8.15
C GLY A 60 -5.56 19.17 -7.76
N TYR A 61 -5.23 19.35 -6.47
CA TYR A 61 -3.85 19.29 -5.98
C TYR A 61 -3.23 17.93 -6.29
N ILE A 62 -2.06 17.91 -6.91
CA ILE A 62 -1.36 16.68 -7.27
C ILE A 62 -0.62 16.17 -6.02
N SER A 63 -1.07 15.05 -5.45
CA SER A 63 -0.55 14.48 -4.22
C SER A 63 0.64 13.56 -4.44
N ASP A 64 0.73 12.89 -5.59
CA ASP A 64 1.88 12.07 -5.95
C ASP A 64 1.97 11.86 -7.47
N VAL A 65 3.17 11.53 -7.95
CA VAL A 65 3.48 11.24 -9.35
C VAL A 65 4.54 10.15 -9.45
N ASN A 66 4.48 9.33 -10.49
CA ASN A 66 5.56 8.39 -10.80
C ASN A 66 6.70 9.05 -11.59
N ASP A 67 7.84 8.37 -11.66
CA ASP A 67 9.04 8.91 -12.30
C ASP A 67 8.88 9.07 -13.82
N ALA A 68 8.06 8.24 -14.47
CA ALA A 68 7.70 8.43 -15.87
C ALA A 68 7.02 9.77 -16.12
N LEU A 69 6.06 10.17 -15.28
CA LEU A 69 5.39 11.46 -15.44
C LEU A 69 6.34 12.63 -15.22
N LEU A 70 7.21 12.54 -14.21
CA LEU A 70 8.26 13.53 -13.96
C LEU A 70 9.18 13.70 -15.18
N LYS A 71 9.63 12.58 -15.77
CA LYS A 71 10.47 12.57 -16.96
C LYS A 71 9.77 13.15 -18.19
N MET A 72 8.47 12.86 -18.37
CA MET A 72 7.66 13.42 -19.45
C MET A 72 7.50 14.94 -19.34
N LEU A 73 7.28 15.43 -18.13
CA LEU A 73 7.08 16.86 -17.86
C LEU A 73 8.40 17.64 -17.72
N GLY A 74 9.53 16.94 -17.58
CA GLY A 74 10.86 17.54 -17.43
C GLY A 74 11.13 18.11 -16.05
N TYR A 75 10.48 17.60 -15.00
CA TYR A 75 10.69 18.02 -13.62
C TYR A 75 11.48 17.00 -12.82
N THR A 76 12.28 17.46 -11.87
CA THR A 76 12.71 16.62 -10.75
C THR A 76 11.57 16.46 -9.74
N ARG A 77 11.64 15.41 -8.91
CA ARG A 77 10.62 15.18 -7.87
C ARG A 77 10.54 16.36 -6.88
N GLU A 78 11.68 16.94 -6.52
CA GLU A 78 11.76 18.08 -5.60
C GLU A 78 11.13 19.35 -6.19
N GLU A 79 11.44 19.65 -7.45
CA GLU A 79 10.81 20.78 -8.16
C GLU A 79 9.31 20.57 -8.31
N PHE A 80 8.87 19.35 -8.59
CA PHE A 80 7.45 19.07 -8.78
C PHE A 80 6.66 19.25 -7.48
N LEU A 81 7.14 18.67 -6.38
CA LEU A 81 6.50 18.74 -5.07
C LEU A 81 6.51 20.15 -4.47
N SER A 82 7.59 20.92 -4.68
CA SER A 82 7.69 22.29 -4.15
C SER A 82 6.73 23.29 -4.81
N ARG A 83 6.21 22.97 -6.00
CA ARG A 83 5.37 23.88 -6.80
C ARG A 83 3.89 23.83 -6.44
N ASN A 84 3.45 22.90 -5.60
CA ASN A 84 2.03 22.71 -5.24
C ASN A 84 1.10 22.69 -6.47
N LEU A 85 1.53 21.98 -7.52
CA LEU A 85 0.84 21.98 -8.82
C LEU A 85 -0.53 21.32 -8.72
N ARG A 86 -1.49 21.86 -9.48
CA ARG A 86 -2.79 21.25 -9.74
C ARG A 86 -2.80 20.65 -11.14
N TRP A 87 -3.64 19.64 -11.38
CA TRP A 87 -3.75 19.04 -12.72
C TRP A 87 -4.15 20.08 -13.80
N LYS A 88 -4.89 21.13 -13.40
CA LYS A 88 -5.25 22.27 -14.26
C LYS A 88 -4.03 23.07 -14.71
N ASP A 89 -2.99 23.18 -13.89
CA ASP A 89 -1.77 23.91 -14.26
C ASP A 89 -0.97 23.17 -15.35
N LEU A 90 -1.23 21.87 -15.54
CA LEU A 90 -0.60 21.01 -16.52
C LEU A 90 -1.47 20.76 -17.76
N THR A 91 -2.72 21.22 -17.74
CA THR A 91 -3.72 20.91 -18.76
C THR A 91 -4.17 22.20 -19.44
N PRO A 92 -4.08 22.32 -20.77
CA PRO A 92 -4.57 23.50 -21.46
C PRO A 92 -6.08 23.74 -21.20
N PRO A 93 -6.55 25.00 -21.04
CA PRO A 93 -7.92 25.30 -20.65
C PRO A 93 -9.02 24.76 -21.59
N GLU A 94 -8.69 24.53 -22.86
CA GLU A 94 -9.59 23.94 -23.85
C GLU A 94 -9.97 22.48 -23.54
N TYR A 95 -9.21 21.80 -22.68
CA TYR A 95 -9.47 20.41 -22.26
C TYR A 95 -10.15 20.32 -20.89
N TYR A 96 -10.58 21.44 -20.31
CA TYR A 96 -11.35 21.41 -19.07
C TYR A 96 -12.77 20.87 -19.33
N PRO A 97 -13.31 20.04 -18.41
CA PRO A 97 -14.70 19.60 -18.48
C PRO A 97 -15.69 20.75 -18.26
#